data_AF-A0A939VNA2-F1
#
_entry.id   AF-A0A939VNA2-F1
#
_cell.length_a   1.000
_cell.length_b   1.000
_cell.length_c   1.000
_cell.angle_alpha   90.00
_cell.angle_beta   90.00
_cell.angle_gamma   90.00
#
_symmetry.space_group_name_H-M   'P 1'
#
loop_
_entity.id
_entity.type
_entity.pdbx_description
1 polymer ?
#
loop_
_entity_poly.entity_id
_entity_poly.type
_entity_poly.pdbx_seq_one_letter_code
_entity_poly.pdbx_strand_id
1 'polypeptide(L)'
;MNNGKRRQLLKCIPMVLVMIGIFIFSMMPGEKSGDTSRGFLMSIAHLVEGISHKNFSADTLEAWHHIIRKGAHFTEYAILGMTVVYAFGERLKKAARIIPVALAICAFYAATDEFHQTFVDMRVGSVSDVLLDSVGALTGIVIFLLITRKKRAKLRE
;
A
#
# COMPACT_ATOMS: atom_id res chain seq x y z
N MET A 1 -24.71 13.94 17.76
CA MET A 1 -24.24 13.45 16.44
C MET A 1 -25.10 12.27 16.00
N ASN A 2 -25.69 12.28 14.80
CA ASN A 2 -26.55 11.18 14.31
C ASN A 2 -25.77 9.85 14.27
N ASN A 3 -26.38 8.74 14.72
CA ASN A 3 -25.76 7.40 14.82
C ASN A 3 -25.10 6.95 13.51
N GLY A 4 -25.68 7.31 12.36
CA GLY A 4 -25.08 7.02 11.04
C GLY A 4 -23.78 7.78 10.77
N LYS A 5 -23.67 9.06 11.18
CA LYS A 5 -22.43 9.85 11.05
C LYS A 5 -21.32 9.31 11.95
N ARG A 6 -21.66 8.92 13.18
CA ARG A 6 -20.71 8.29 14.13
C ARG A 6 -20.13 7.00 13.57
N ARG A 7 -20.97 6.11 13.05
CA ARG A 7 -20.53 4.83 12.46
C ARG A 7 -19.67 5.04 11.21
N GLN A 8 -19.96 6.07 10.40
CA GLN A 8 -19.11 6.43 9.27
C GLN A 8 -17.73 6.89 9.71
N LEU A 9 -17.64 7.77 10.71
CA LEU A 9 -16.36 8.27 11.22
C LEU A 9 -15.47 7.14 11.74
N LEU A 10 -16.05 6.18 12.45
CA LEU A 10 -15.32 5.00 12.95
C LEU A 10 -14.69 4.18 11.82
N LYS A 11 -15.33 4.12 10.64
CA LYS A 11 -14.80 3.38 9.49
C LYS A 11 -13.68 4.12 8.75
N CYS A 12 -13.57 5.43 8.94
CA CYS A 12 -12.47 6.21 8.39
C CYS A 12 -11.18 6.06 9.21
N ILE A 13 -11.26 5.66 10.49
CA ILE A 13 -10.09 5.47 11.36
C ILE A 13 -9.01 4.58 10.73
N PRO A 14 -9.29 3.35 10.28
CA PRO A 14 -8.25 2.50 9.68
C PRO A 14 -7.62 3.11 8.43
N MET A 15 -8.41 3.80 7.60
CA MET A 15 -7.91 4.51 6.42
C MET A 15 -6.92 5.61 6.82
N VAL A 16 -7.28 6.43 7.82
CA VAL A 16 -6.40 7.51 8.32
C VAL A 16 -5.12 6.93 8.94
N LEU A 17 -5.21 5.83 9.69
CA LEU A 17 -4.02 5.19 10.27
C LEU A 17 -3.07 4.67 9.19
N VAL A 18 -3.59 4.09 8.11
CA VAL A 18 -2.77 3.64 6.97
C VAL A 18 -2.11 4.83 6.26
N MET A 19 -2.85 5.92 6.04
CA MET A 19 -2.28 7.14 5.46
C MET A 19 -1.15 7.70 6.33
N ILE A 20 -1.34 7.77 7.66
CA ILE A 20 -0.29 8.20 8.60
C ILE A 20 0.93 7.26 8.49
N GLY A 21 0.72 5.94 8.43
CA GLY A 21 1.80 4.98 8.27
C GLY A 21 2.63 5.25 7.01
N ILE A 22 1.96 5.35 5.85
CA ILE A 22 2.61 5.67 4.56
C ILE A 22 3.39 6.99 4.67
N PHE A 23 2.79 8.01 5.28
CA PHE A 23 3.43 9.31 5.42
C PHE A 23 4.68 9.26 6.31
N ILE A 24 4.68 8.48 7.40
CA ILE A 24 5.87 8.26 8.23
C ILE A 24 6.98 7.58 7.41
N PHE A 25 6.65 6.58 6.59
CA PHE A 25 7.61 5.96 5.68
C PHE A 25 8.11 6.92 4.60
N SER A 26 7.25 7.84 4.14
CA SER A 26 7.55 8.89 3.17
C SER A 26 8.46 10.00 3.72
N MET A 27 8.37 10.28 5.02
CA MET A 27 9.23 11.24 5.72
C MET A 27 10.65 10.74 5.99
N MET A 28 10.90 9.42 5.91
CA MET A 28 12.24 8.91 6.14
C MET A 28 13.19 9.29 4.99
N PRO A 29 14.39 9.83 5.29
CA PRO A 29 15.41 10.10 4.27
C PRO A 29 15.73 8.87 3.42
N GLY A 30 16.13 9.10 2.17
CA GLY A 30 16.42 8.03 1.19
C GLY A 30 17.35 6.95 1.74
N GLU A 31 18.43 7.34 2.42
CA GLU A 31 19.40 6.43 3.04
C GLU A 31 18.78 5.55 4.13
N LYS A 32 18.10 6.14 5.12
CA LYS A 32 17.47 5.39 6.22
C LYS A 32 16.38 4.44 5.71
N SER A 33 15.62 4.87 4.70
CA SER A 33 14.61 4.01 4.06
C SER A 33 15.27 2.84 3.32
N GLY A 34 16.40 3.10 2.66
CA GLY A 34 17.21 2.07 2.01
C GLY A 34 17.75 1.05 2.99
N ASP A 35 18.30 1.49 4.11
CA ASP A 35 18.89 0.63 5.14
C ASP A 35 17.86 -0.30 5.79
N THR A 36 16.63 0.18 6.01
CA THR A 36 15.54 -0.66 6.54
C THR A 36 15.24 -1.83 5.60
N SER A 37 15.09 -1.55 4.30
CA SER A 37 14.87 -2.60 3.30
C SER A 37 16.10 -3.49 3.10
N ARG A 38 17.33 -2.95 3.22
CA ARG A 38 18.57 -3.74 3.17
C ARG A 38 18.69 -4.69 4.35
N GLY A 39 18.36 -4.26 5.57
CA GLY A 39 18.38 -5.10 6.77
C GLY A 39 17.42 -6.30 6.65
N PHE A 40 16.21 -6.06 6.13
CA PHE A 40 15.27 -7.15 5.83
C PHE A 40 15.79 -8.09 4.74
N LEU A 41 16.36 -7.54 3.67
CA LEU A 41 16.96 -8.33 2.60
C LEU A 41 18.11 -9.21 3.11
N MET A 42 19.03 -8.67 3.92
CA MET A 42 20.12 -9.44 4.51
C MET A 42 19.60 -10.57 5.41
N SER A 43 18.52 -10.32 6.15
CA SER A 43 17.87 -11.36 6.96
C SER A 43 17.36 -12.53 6.10
N ILE A 44 16.77 -12.24 4.93
CA ILE A 44 16.36 -13.26 3.96
C ILE A 44 17.57 -13.93 3.33
N ALA A 45 18.56 -13.14 2.89
CA ALA A 45 19.76 -13.63 2.20
C ALA A 45 20.51 -14.63 3.07
N HIS A 46 20.76 -14.32 4.34
CA HIS A 46 21.42 -15.24 5.28
C HIS A 46 20.63 -16.54 5.51
N LEU A 47 19.29 -16.47 5.55
CA LEU A 47 18.45 -17.66 5.67
C LEU A 47 18.55 -18.54 4.43
N VAL A 48 18.54 -17.93 3.23
CA VAL A 48 18.64 -18.66 1.96
C VAL A 48 20.05 -19.21 1.73
N GLU A 49 21.10 -18.45 2.05
CA GLU A 49 22.49 -18.91 2.00
C GLU A 49 22.73 -20.11 2.91
N GLY A 50 22.17 -20.08 4.13
CA GLY A 50 22.25 -21.19 5.07
C GLY A 50 21.57 -22.48 4.60
N ILE A 51 20.58 -22.39 3.69
CA ILE A 51 19.86 -23.53 3.13
C ILE A 51 20.45 -23.98 1.79
N SER A 52 20.90 -23.02 0.95
CA SER A 52 21.23 -23.25 -0.45
C SER A 52 22.74 -23.25 -0.75
N HIS A 53 23.60 -22.85 0.19
CA HIS A 53 25.06 -22.71 0.01
C HIS A 53 25.47 -21.89 -1.23
N LYS A 54 24.61 -20.97 -1.70
CA LYS A 54 24.86 -20.08 -2.83
C LYS A 54 24.98 -18.65 -2.33
N ASN A 55 26.12 -18.02 -2.57
CA ASN A 55 26.30 -16.60 -2.31
C ASN A 55 25.60 -15.78 -3.39
N PHE A 56 24.89 -14.73 -2.98
CA PHE A 56 24.31 -13.77 -3.91
C PHE A 56 25.36 -12.79 -4.42
N SER A 57 25.35 -12.48 -5.73
CA SER A 57 26.16 -11.38 -6.26
C SER A 57 25.62 -10.03 -5.78
N ALA A 58 26.48 -9.02 -5.73
CA ALA A 58 26.07 -7.66 -5.38
C ALA A 58 24.94 -7.13 -6.27
N ASP A 59 25.04 -7.36 -7.59
CA ASP A 59 23.99 -6.98 -8.55
C ASP A 59 22.66 -7.67 -8.28
N THR A 60 22.70 -8.95 -7.89
CA THR A 60 21.49 -9.68 -7.50
C THR A 60 20.87 -9.03 -6.28
N LEU A 61 21.66 -8.75 -5.25
CA LEU A 61 21.20 -8.18 -4.00
C LEU A 61 20.56 -6.79 -4.20
N GLU A 62 21.15 -5.92 -5.02
CA GLU A 62 20.55 -4.62 -5.37
C GLU A 62 19.22 -4.78 -6.13
N ALA A 63 19.10 -5.75 -7.04
CA ALA A 63 17.84 -6.03 -7.71
C ALA A 63 16.76 -6.51 -6.72
N TRP A 64 17.10 -7.40 -5.78
CA TRP A 64 16.17 -7.84 -4.73
C TRP A 64 15.79 -6.70 -3.79
N HIS A 65 16.73 -5.83 -3.42
CA HIS A 65 16.46 -4.64 -2.61
C HIS A 65 15.42 -3.74 -3.28
N HIS A 66 15.60 -3.48 -4.57
CA HIS A 66 14.65 -2.71 -5.36
C HIS A 66 13.26 -3.36 -5.38
N ILE A 67 13.19 -4.67 -5.63
CA ILE A 67 11.92 -5.44 -5.64
C ILE A 67 11.22 -5.38 -4.29
N ILE A 68 11.94 -5.60 -3.19
CA ILE A 68 11.38 -5.55 -1.83
C ILE A 68 10.82 -4.17 -1.53
N ARG A 69 11.55 -3.10 -1.88
CA ARG A 69 11.09 -1.72 -1.67
C ARG A 69 9.81 -1.42 -2.46
N LYS A 70 9.80 -1.75 -3.75
CA LYS A 70 8.62 -1.57 -4.63
C LYS A 70 7.43 -2.43 -4.15
N GLY A 71 7.69 -3.64 -3.68
CA GLY A 71 6.68 -4.53 -3.11
C GLY A 71 6.07 -4.00 -1.81
N ALA A 72 6.86 -3.32 -0.98
CA ALA A 72 6.36 -2.69 0.25
C ALA A 72 5.36 -1.57 -0.08
N HIS A 73 5.73 -0.61 -0.93
CA HIS A 73 4.83 0.47 -1.36
C HIS A 73 3.56 -0.07 -2.02
N PHE A 74 3.71 -1.03 -2.94
CA PHE A 74 2.56 -1.70 -3.55
C PHE A 74 1.60 -2.28 -2.50
N THR A 75 2.14 -2.91 -1.46
CA THR A 75 1.36 -3.53 -0.37
C THR A 75 0.69 -2.47 0.50
N GLU A 76 1.38 -1.39 0.83
CA GLU A 76 0.82 -0.26 1.58
C GLU A 76 -0.38 0.35 0.87
N TYR A 77 -0.25 0.61 -0.44
CA TYR A 77 -1.35 1.15 -1.23
C TYR A 77 -2.46 0.13 -1.46
N ALA A 78 -2.17 -1.17 -1.53
CA ALA A 78 -3.21 -2.20 -1.53
C ALA A 78 -4.04 -2.14 -0.24
N ILE A 79 -3.41 -2.02 0.93
CA ILE A 79 -4.11 -1.87 2.21
C ILE A 79 -4.90 -0.55 2.25
N LEU A 80 -4.35 0.55 1.72
CA LEU A 80 -5.06 1.82 1.58
C LEU A 80 -6.33 1.64 0.73
N GLY A 81 -6.23 1.00 -0.44
CA GLY A 81 -7.37 0.69 -1.29
C GLY A 81 -8.46 -0.12 -0.57
N MET A 82 -8.08 -1.13 0.22
CA MET A 82 -9.02 -1.90 1.04
C MET A 82 -9.74 -1.04 2.07
N THR A 83 -9.01 -0.18 2.78
CA THR A 83 -9.58 0.66 3.85
C THR A 83 -10.45 1.79 3.31
N VAL A 84 -10.15 2.35 2.13
CA VAL A 84 -11.00 3.31 1.42
C VAL A 84 -12.33 2.66 1.02
N VAL A 85 -12.31 1.45 0.47
CA VAL A 85 -13.55 0.72 0.14
C VAL A 85 -14.32 0.35 1.40
N TYR A 86 -13.65 -0.02 2.49
CA TYR A 86 -14.29 -0.26 3.79
C TYR A 86 -14.99 1.00 4.33
N ALA A 87 -14.33 2.16 4.22
CA ALA A 87 -14.87 3.43 4.67
C ALA A 87 -16.09 3.87 3.84
N PHE A 88 -16.03 3.80 2.51
CA PHE A 88 -17.03 4.42 1.63
C PHE A 88 -17.96 3.44 0.90
N GLY A 89 -17.68 2.14 0.93
CA GLY A 89 -18.37 1.13 0.12
C GLY A 89 -19.87 0.97 0.41
N GLU A 90 -20.31 1.19 1.66
CA GLU A 90 -21.73 1.13 2.02
C GLU A 90 -22.56 2.28 1.42
N ARG A 91 -21.94 3.45 1.20
CA ARG A 91 -22.62 4.62 0.61
C ARG A 91 -22.82 4.47 -0.89
N LEU A 92 -21.83 3.93 -1.59
CA LEU A 92 -21.84 3.88 -3.06
C LEU A 92 -22.57 2.66 -3.63
N LYS A 93 -22.94 1.67 -2.78
CA LYS A 93 -23.80 0.48 -2.99
C LYS A 93 -23.43 -0.46 -4.17
N LYS A 94 -22.79 0.04 -5.24
CA LYS A 94 -22.40 -0.67 -6.46
C LYS A 94 -20.89 -0.61 -6.64
N ALA A 95 -20.29 -1.76 -6.92
CA ALA A 95 -18.85 -1.90 -7.22
C ALA A 95 -18.39 -0.92 -8.31
N ALA A 96 -19.17 -0.79 -9.39
CA ALA A 96 -18.88 0.11 -10.51
C ALA A 96 -18.76 1.60 -10.13
N ARG A 97 -19.31 2.03 -8.98
CA ARG A 97 -19.19 3.41 -8.49
C ARG A 97 -18.05 3.59 -7.49
N ILE A 98 -17.82 2.59 -6.63
CA ILE A 98 -16.78 2.69 -5.58
C ILE A 98 -15.37 2.50 -6.13
N ILE A 99 -15.18 1.64 -7.15
CA ILE A 99 -13.85 1.38 -7.73
C ILE A 99 -13.20 2.67 -8.25
N PRO A 100 -13.81 3.45 -9.16
CA PRO A 100 -13.15 4.65 -9.70
C PRO A 100 -12.94 5.71 -8.63
N VAL A 101 -13.87 5.87 -7.68
CA VAL A 101 -13.73 6.84 -6.58
C VAL A 101 -12.60 6.45 -5.64
N ALA A 102 -12.52 5.18 -5.23
CA ALA A 102 -11.47 4.70 -4.34
C ALA A 102 -10.10 4.78 -5.02
N LEU A 103 -10.02 4.40 -6.30
CA LEU A 103 -8.79 4.50 -7.06
C LEU A 103 -8.34 5.95 -7.24
N ALA A 104 -9.26 6.88 -7.52
CA ALA A 104 -8.93 8.30 -7.62
C ALA A 104 -8.39 8.86 -6.30
N ILE A 105 -8.98 8.48 -5.15
CA ILE A 105 -8.48 8.87 -3.82
C ILE A 105 -7.06 8.33 -3.60
N CYS A 106 -6.82 7.05 -3.88
CA CYS A 106 -5.52 6.43 -3.67
C CYS A 106 -4.45 6.98 -4.61
N ALA A 107 -4.78 7.17 -5.90
CA ALA A 107 -3.86 7.73 -6.89
C ALA A 107 -3.54 9.19 -6.59
N PHE A 108 -4.53 9.98 -6.13
CA PHE A 108 -4.27 11.34 -5.66
C PHE A 108 -3.34 11.34 -4.44
N TYR A 109 -3.57 10.43 -3.49
CA TYR A 109 -2.68 10.30 -2.33
C TYR A 109 -1.25 9.90 -2.73
N ALA A 110 -1.10 8.95 -3.65
CA ALA A 110 0.19 8.55 -4.21
C ALA A 110 0.92 9.71 -4.88
N ALA A 111 0.20 10.52 -5.66
CA ALA A 111 0.77 11.73 -6.26
C ALA A 111 1.22 12.75 -5.20
N THR A 112 0.44 12.94 -4.13
CA THR A 112 0.85 13.83 -3.03
C THR A 112 2.04 13.28 -2.25
N ASP A 113 2.17 11.96 -2.12
CA ASP A 113 3.29 11.32 -1.45
C ASP A 113 4.59 11.50 -2.24
N GLU A 114 4.57 11.19 -3.53
CA GLU A 114 5.72 11.39 -4.42
C GLU A 114 6.12 12.87 -4.53
N PHE A 115 5.13 13.78 -4.53
CA PHE A 115 5.40 15.21 -4.45
C PHE A 115 6.07 15.59 -3.11
N HIS A 116 5.57 15.08 -1.98
CA HIS A 116 6.19 15.30 -0.67
C HIS A 116 7.64 14.78 -0.62
N GLN A 117 7.89 13.59 -1.19
CA GLN A 117 9.23 13.01 -1.25
C GLN A 117 10.25 13.90 -2.00
N THR A 118 9.83 14.77 -2.92
CA THR A 118 10.74 15.73 -3.57
C THR A 118 11.36 16.75 -2.60
N PHE A 119 10.77 16.93 -1.42
CA PHE A 119 11.29 17.79 -0.35
C PHE A 119 12.09 17.02 0.71
N VAL A 120 12.22 15.69 0.57
CA VAL A 120 12.94 14.84 1.50
C VAL A 120 14.34 14.55 0.96
N ASP A 121 15.35 14.66 1.82
CA ASP A 121 16.74 14.45 1.44
C ASP A 121 16.95 13.07 0.78
N MET A 122 17.67 13.09 -0.36
CA MET A 122 18.02 11.90 -1.13
C MET A 122 16.82 11.09 -1.65
N ARG A 123 15.66 11.73 -1.83
CA ARG A 123 14.49 11.16 -2.51
C ARG A 123 14.16 11.89 -3.81
N VAL A 124 13.67 11.14 -4.78
CA VAL A 124 13.27 11.66 -6.10
C VAL A 124 11.88 11.13 -6.37
N GLY A 125 10.94 12.05 -6.60
CA GLY A 125 9.58 11.70 -7.00
C GLY A 125 9.57 11.04 -8.38
N SER A 126 8.77 9.99 -8.54
CA SER A 126 8.70 9.14 -9.72
C SER A 126 7.24 8.89 -10.12
N VAL A 127 6.89 9.25 -11.36
CA VAL A 127 5.56 8.96 -11.91
C VAL A 127 5.31 7.45 -11.98
N SER A 128 6.36 6.67 -12.23
CA SER A 128 6.28 5.20 -12.23
C SER A 128 5.89 4.65 -10.85
N ASP A 129 6.22 5.36 -9.78
CA ASP A 129 5.93 4.95 -8.40
C ASP A 129 4.45 5.24 -8.10
N VAL A 130 3.95 6.42 -8.49
CA VAL A 130 2.50 6.73 -8.47
C VAL A 130 1.69 5.68 -9.22
N LEU A 131 2.16 5.24 -10.39
CA LEU A 131 1.48 4.21 -11.19
C LEU A 131 1.50 2.85 -10.49
N LEU A 132 2.65 2.42 -9.99
CA LEU A 132 2.78 1.14 -9.28
C LEU A 132 1.88 1.10 -8.04
N ASP A 133 1.88 2.17 -7.26
CA ASP A 133 1.08 2.34 -6.05
C ASP A 133 -0.42 2.36 -6.38
N SER A 134 -0.80 3.00 -7.49
CA SER A 134 -2.17 2.97 -8.00
C SER A 134 -2.60 1.54 -8.40
N VAL A 135 -1.70 0.73 -8.97
CA VAL A 135 -1.97 -0.69 -9.26
C VAL A 135 -2.08 -1.50 -7.95
N GLY A 136 -1.26 -1.20 -6.94
CA GLY A 136 -1.39 -1.75 -5.60
C GLY A 136 -2.77 -1.47 -5.01
N ALA A 137 -3.20 -0.21 -5.03
CA ALA A 137 -4.52 0.20 -4.57
C ALA A 137 -5.66 -0.50 -5.32
N LEU A 138 -5.58 -0.60 -6.65
CA LEU A 138 -6.57 -1.34 -7.44
C LEU A 138 -6.64 -2.81 -7.03
N THR A 139 -5.50 -3.46 -6.83
CA THR A 139 -5.41 -4.85 -6.35
C THR A 139 -6.13 -5.01 -5.01
N GLY A 140 -5.84 -4.13 -4.04
CA GLY A 140 -6.49 -4.14 -2.73
C GLY A 140 -8.01 -3.92 -2.81
N ILE A 141 -8.45 -2.97 -3.64
CA ILE A 141 -9.87 -2.70 -3.91
C ILE A 141 -10.57 -3.98 -4.42
N VAL A 142 -9.99 -4.63 -5.43
CA VAL A 142 -10.57 -5.85 -6.04
C VAL A 142 -10.63 -6.98 -5.02
N ILE A 143 -9.55 -7.23 -4.27
CA ILE A 143 -9.50 -8.27 -3.22
C ILE A 143 -10.62 -8.04 -2.19
N PHE A 144 -10.76 -6.81 -1.69
CA PHE A 144 -11.79 -6.50 -0.70
C PHE A 144 -13.21 -6.73 -1.24
N LEU A 145 -13.47 -6.34 -2.48
CA LEU A 145 -14.76 -6.56 -3.13
C LEU A 145 -15.06 -8.05 -3.35
N LEU A 146 -14.07 -8.85 -3.72
CA LEU A 146 -14.24 -10.30 -3.89
C LEU A 146 -14.56 -10.99 -2.55
N ILE A 147 -13.84 -10.64 -1.49
CA ILE A 147 -14.08 -11.19 -0.13
C ILE A 147 -15.48 -10.83 0.36
N THR A 148 -15.89 -9.57 0.22
CA THR A 148 -17.20 -9.11 0.68
C THR A 148 -18.35 -9.68 -0.15
N ARG A 149 -18.16 -9.89 -1.46
CA ARG A 149 -19.12 -10.59 -2.31
C ARG A 149 -19.31 -12.05 -1.87
N LYS A 150 -18.21 -12.79 -1.67
CA LYS A 150 -18.27 -14.19 -1.20
C LYS A 150 -18.97 -14.31 0.14
N LYS A 151 -18.67 -13.43 1.10
CA LYS A 151 -19.35 -13.40 2.42
C LYS A 151 -20.85 -13.16 2.30
N ARG A 152 -21.29 -12.26 1.40
CA ARG A 152 -22.72 -11.99 1.18
C ARG A 152 -23.46 -13.13 0.47
N ALA A 153 -22.78 -13.87 -0.40
CA ALA A 153 -23.35 -15.06 -1.04
C ALA A 153 -23.59 -16.17 -0.01
N LYS A 154 -22.58 -16.47 0.82
CA LYS A 154 -22.67 -17.49 1.89
C LYS A 154 -23.74 -17.18 2.96
N LEU A 155 -24.05 -15.90 3.21
CA LEU A 155 -25.12 -15.50 4.15
C LEU A 155 -26.53 -15.63 3.56
N ARG A 156 -26.66 -15.93 2.27
CA ARG A 156 -27.94 -16.12 1.57
C ARG A 156 -28.28 -17.58 1.31
N GLU A 157 -27.33 -18.48 1.57
CA GLU A 157 -27.49 -19.94 1.60
C GLU A 157 -27.91 -20.37 3.01
#